data_AF-A0A382V7X2-F1
#
_entry.id   AF-A0A382V7X2-F1
#
_cell.length_a   1.000
_cell.length_b   1.000
_cell.length_c   1.000
_cell.angle_alpha   90.00
_cell.angle_beta   90.00
_cell.angle_gamma   90.00
#
_symmetry.space_group_name_H-M   'P 1'
#
loop_
_entity.id
_entity.type
_entity.pdbx_description
1 polymer ?
#
loop_
_entity_poly.entity_id
_entity_poly.type
_entity_poly.pdbx_seq_one_letter_code
_entity_poly.pdbx_strand_id
1 'polypeptide(L)'
;MPPVTDITSRLERNAQFDAPLPVTVDTLAVRSAFPDHLYARWLHCCRRLTSAGYGDIVVSGYVSCAPAIAKKLGPEIAFDLADAVSAIAAKTGKLEAAKFPEAALFAANKLPDQRAFRAWVNLIERFAAIARESTLVLLSNMENLLADLSVSQLEAWIFAGIRLSGGDQAERLRFFSFENPESSRWLLFESESVGFASMALQLRSLIRALWNISPPLREPTLSTNEKVRRRAGFGQGVIRIPTSFPGFQGEHATNLYRACIAHIGAHL
;
A
#
# COMPACT_ATOMS: atom_id res chain seq x y z
N MET A 1 38.13 -38.46 29.79
CA MET A 1 37.10 -37.56 30.36
C MET A 1 37.29 -36.18 29.75
N PRO A 2 36.38 -35.71 28.90
CA PRO A 2 36.45 -34.36 28.34
C PRO A 2 36.13 -33.32 29.45
N PRO A 3 36.74 -32.13 29.42
CA PRO A 3 36.54 -31.13 30.45
C PRO A 3 35.13 -30.55 30.39
N VAL A 4 34.50 -30.46 31.56
CA VAL A 4 33.20 -29.81 31.79
C VAL A 4 33.29 -28.36 31.31
N THR A 5 32.51 -28.03 30.29
CA THR A 5 32.41 -26.67 29.77
C THR A 5 31.79 -25.77 30.83
N ASP A 6 32.53 -24.73 31.21
CA ASP A 6 32.18 -23.79 32.25
C ASP A 6 30.86 -23.05 31.93
N ILE A 7 29.92 -23.13 32.87
CA ILE A 7 28.56 -22.57 32.78
C ILE A 7 28.61 -21.04 32.64
N THR A 8 29.71 -20.40 33.03
CA THR A 8 29.95 -18.95 32.91
C THR A 8 30.00 -18.46 31.46
N SER A 9 30.41 -19.31 30.49
CA SER A 9 30.45 -18.96 29.07
C SER A 9 29.07 -18.74 28.43
N ARG A 10 27.97 -19.10 29.11
CA ARG A 10 26.60 -18.82 28.67
C ARG A 10 26.08 -17.45 29.10
N LEU A 11 26.73 -16.78 30.06
CA LEU A 11 26.28 -15.50 30.61
C LEU A 11 26.72 -14.28 29.77
N GLU A 12 27.73 -14.42 28.89
CA GLU A 12 28.13 -13.36 27.96
C GLU A 12 27.06 -13.04 26.90
N ARG A 13 26.00 -13.85 26.80
CA ARG A 13 24.89 -13.64 25.85
C ARG A 13 23.85 -12.61 26.31
N ASN A 14 23.94 -12.06 27.53
CA ASN A 14 22.96 -11.11 28.07
C ASN A 14 23.40 -9.64 28.08
N ALA A 15 24.69 -9.32 27.90
CA ALA A 15 25.16 -7.93 27.91
C ALA A 15 24.55 -7.09 26.76
N GLN A 16 24.27 -7.72 25.61
CA GLN A 16 23.66 -7.07 24.45
C GLN A 16 22.15 -6.86 24.59
N PHE A 17 21.49 -7.57 25.51
CA PHE A 17 20.05 -7.45 25.77
C PHE A 17 19.72 -6.28 26.72
N ASP A 18 20.68 -5.84 27.54
CA ASP A 18 20.53 -4.71 28.47
C ASP A 18 21.15 -3.41 27.96
N ALA A 19 21.65 -3.39 26.71
CA ALA A 19 22.09 -2.18 26.06
C ALA A 19 20.93 -1.17 25.95
N PRO A 20 21.18 0.14 26.16
CA PRO A 20 20.16 1.17 26.01
C PRO A 20 19.63 1.18 24.57
N LEU A 21 18.31 1.26 24.43
CA LEU A 21 17.67 1.36 23.12
C LEU A 21 17.99 2.72 22.48
N PRO A 22 18.10 2.79 21.14
CA PRO A 22 18.48 4.02 20.43
C PRO A 22 17.40 5.12 20.48
N VAL A 23 16.21 4.84 21.04
CA VAL A 23 15.06 5.75 21.09
C VAL A 23 14.41 5.71 22.47
N THR A 24 13.83 6.83 22.89
CA THR A 24 13.05 6.94 24.13
C THR A 24 11.85 6.00 24.09
N VAL A 25 11.88 4.98 24.94
CA VAL A 25 10.83 3.95 25.05
C VAL A 25 9.87 4.16 26.21
N ASP A 26 10.21 5.04 27.16
CA ASP A 26 9.39 5.30 28.34
C ASP A 26 8.57 6.59 28.18
N THR A 27 7.62 6.56 27.25
CA THR A 27 6.70 7.68 27.01
C THR A 27 5.30 7.36 27.52
N LEU A 28 4.53 8.39 27.87
CA LEU A 28 3.13 8.23 28.29
C LEU A 28 2.31 7.47 27.23
N ALA A 29 2.56 7.71 25.94
CA ALA A 29 1.88 7.03 24.85
C ALA A 29 2.15 5.52 24.84
N VAL A 30 3.40 5.12 25.05
CA VAL A 30 3.82 3.71 25.15
C VAL A 30 3.19 3.06 26.38
N ARG A 31 3.32 3.68 27.56
CA ARG A 31 2.74 3.15 28.82
C ARG A 31 1.23 3.01 28.76
N SER A 32 0.55 3.92 28.07
CA SER A 32 -0.89 3.84 27.83
C SER A 32 -1.27 2.73 26.85
N ALA A 33 -0.43 2.42 25.86
CA ALA A 33 -0.67 1.35 24.88
C ALA A 33 -0.29 -0.05 25.42
N PHE A 34 0.71 -0.10 26.31
CA PHE A 34 1.25 -1.31 26.90
C PHE A 34 1.31 -1.16 28.43
N PRO A 35 0.25 -1.56 29.16
CA PRO A 35 0.26 -1.66 30.62
C PRO A 35 1.37 -2.60 31.11
N ASP A 36 1.74 -2.53 32.38
CA ASP A 36 2.98 -3.13 32.93
C ASP A 36 3.24 -4.59 32.50
N HIS A 37 2.21 -5.45 32.52
CA HIS A 37 2.34 -6.85 32.11
C HIS A 37 2.65 -7.04 30.61
N LEU A 38 2.29 -6.07 29.75
CA LEU A 38 2.54 -6.06 28.31
C LEU A 38 3.76 -5.21 27.94
N TYR A 39 4.13 -4.23 28.76
CA TYR A 39 5.29 -3.37 28.54
C TYR A 39 6.58 -4.20 28.46
N ALA A 40 6.76 -5.17 29.36
CA ALA A 40 7.92 -6.05 29.34
C ALA A 40 8.02 -6.87 28.03
N ARG A 41 6.89 -7.35 27.51
CA ARG A 41 6.83 -8.07 26.23
C ARG A 41 7.12 -7.16 25.04
N TRP A 42 6.57 -5.95 25.04
CA TRP A 42 6.89 -4.95 24.02
C TRP A 42 8.39 -4.57 24.03
N LEU A 43 8.96 -4.35 25.21
CA LEU A 43 10.38 -4.03 25.38
C LEU A 43 11.27 -5.18 24.88
N HIS A 44 10.84 -6.43 25.10
CA HIS A 44 11.51 -7.60 24.55
C HIS A 44 11.50 -7.59 23.00
N CYS A 45 10.39 -7.21 22.36
CA CYS A 45 10.34 -7.02 20.89
C CYS A 45 11.34 -5.95 20.43
N CYS A 46 11.42 -4.79 21.11
CA CYS A 46 12.40 -3.74 20.79
C CYS A 46 13.84 -4.25 20.89
N ARG A 47 14.18 -4.93 21.98
CA ARG A 47 15.51 -5.51 22.20
C ARG A 47 15.85 -6.55 21.16
N ARG A 48 14.91 -7.43 20.79
CA ARG A 48 15.09 -8.40 19.69
C ARG A 48 15.43 -7.71 18.37
N LEU A 49 14.72 -6.65 18.00
CA LEU A 49 15.01 -5.88 16.78
C LEU A 49 16.39 -5.20 16.83
N THR A 50 16.79 -4.67 17.99
CA THR A 50 18.14 -4.09 18.18
C THR A 50 19.22 -5.15 18.07
N SER A 51 19.08 -6.28 18.76
CA SER A 51 20.06 -7.38 18.74
C SER A 51 20.19 -8.06 17.38
N ALA A 52 19.16 -7.98 16.53
CA ALA A 52 19.21 -8.50 15.17
C ALA A 52 20.12 -7.67 14.22
N GLY A 53 20.54 -6.46 14.63
CA GLY A 53 21.54 -5.69 13.88
C GLY A 53 21.03 -5.01 12.60
N TYR A 54 19.72 -4.83 12.45
CA TYR A 54 19.14 -4.15 11.28
C TYR A 54 19.43 -2.63 11.23
N GLY A 55 19.91 -2.08 12.35
CA GLY A 55 20.24 -0.66 12.52
C GLY A 55 19.13 0.14 13.20
N ASP A 56 19.52 1.26 13.81
CA ASP A 56 18.65 2.06 14.69
C ASP A 56 17.40 2.59 13.99
N ILE A 57 17.47 2.85 12.68
CA ILE A 57 16.32 3.32 11.89
C ILE A 57 15.14 2.33 11.92
N VAL A 58 15.42 1.01 11.97
CA VAL A 58 14.38 -0.03 11.95
C VAL A 58 13.68 -0.09 13.31
N VAL A 59 14.46 -0.08 14.39
CA VAL A 59 13.93 -0.05 15.76
C VAL A 59 13.13 1.23 15.99
N SER A 60 13.63 2.36 15.51
CA SER A 60 12.96 3.67 15.61
C SER A 60 11.61 3.68 14.88
N GLY A 61 11.56 3.14 13.67
CA GLY A 61 10.32 2.97 12.91
C GLY A 61 9.29 2.14 13.68
N TYR A 62 9.71 1.01 14.24
CA TYR A 62 8.82 0.17 15.04
C TYR A 62 8.33 0.87 16.32
N VAL A 63 9.24 1.43 17.12
CA VAL A 63 8.92 2.07 18.41
C VAL A 63 7.96 3.25 18.24
N SER A 64 8.12 4.04 17.17
CA SER A 64 7.25 5.20 16.89
C SER A 64 5.82 4.82 16.51
N CYS A 65 5.62 3.71 15.79
CA CYS A 65 4.31 3.32 15.26
C CYS A 65 3.57 2.30 16.15
N ALA A 66 4.30 1.43 16.85
CA ALA A 66 3.73 0.33 17.62
C ALA A 66 2.66 0.73 18.67
N PRO A 67 2.82 1.83 19.44
CA PRO A 67 1.81 2.22 20.42
C PRO A 67 0.46 2.60 19.79
N ALA A 68 0.48 3.28 18.64
CA ALA A 68 -0.75 3.67 17.94
C ALA A 68 -1.46 2.45 17.35
N ILE A 69 -0.70 1.51 16.78
CA ILE A 69 -1.22 0.24 16.26
C ILE A 69 -1.81 -0.60 17.40
N ALA A 70 -1.13 -0.69 18.54
CA ALA A 70 -1.60 -1.40 19.72
C ALA A 70 -2.91 -0.83 20.27
N LYS A 71 -3.06 0.50 20.32
CA LYS A 71 -4.31 1.14 20.74
C LYS A 71 -5.47 0.85 19.82
N LYS A 72 -5.22 0.72 18.51
CA LYS A 72 -6.27 0.56 17.51
C LYS A 72 -6.68 -0.89 17.28
N LEU A 73 -5.71 -1.80 17.21
CA LEU A 73 -5.93 -3.20 16.86
C LEU A 73 -5.60 -4.17 18.00
N GLY A 74 -5.04 -3.70 19.10
CA GLY A 74 -4.66 -4.51 20.26
C GLY A 74 -3.14 -4.75 20.35
N PRO A 75 -2.59 -4.92 21.57
CA PRO A 75 -1.15 -5.08 21.80
C PRO A 75 -0.51 -6.27 21.06
N GLU A 76 -1.23 -7.39 20.91
CA GLU A 76 -0.71 -8.57 20.20
C GLU A 76 -0.32 -8.26 18.75
N ILE A 77 -1.09 -7.40 18.07
CA ILE A 77 -0.79 -6.99 16.69
C ILE A 77 0.52 -6.19 16.62
N ALA A 78 0.81 -5.38 17.64
CA ALA A 78 2.09 -4.69 17.70
C ALA A 78 3.25 -5.67 17.96
N PHE A 79 3.07 -6.74 18.74
CA PHE A 79 4.11 -7.76 18.91
C PHE A 79 4.39 -8.49 17.61
N ASP A 80 3.33 -8.93 16.91
CA ASP A 80 3.45 -9.63 15.63
C ASP A 80 4.08 -8.73 14.55
N LEU A 81 3.83 -7.41 14.62
CA LEU A 81 4.48 -6.44 13.75
C LEU A 81 6.01 -6.45 13.90
N ALA A 82 6.55 -6.68 15.09
CA ALA A 82 8.00 -6.77 15.28
C ALA A 82 8.61 -7.98 14.55
N ASP A 83 7.90 -9.11 14.56
CA ASP A 83 8.30 -10.30 13.80
C ASP A 83 8.22 -10.04 12.29
N ALA A 84 7.15 -9.39 11.83
CA ALA A 84 7.00 -8.99 10.43
C ALA A 84 8.07 -7.98 9.96
N VAL A 85 8.44 -7.00 10.81
CA VAL A 85 9.56 -6.07 10.54
C VAL A 85 10.86 -6.84 10.31
N SER A 86 11.15 -7.82 11.16
CA SER A 86 12.33 -8.69 11.00
C SER A 86 12.25 -9.50 9.71
N ALA A 87 11.07 -10.02 9.38
CA ALA A 87 10.81 -10.81 8.18
C ALA A 87 10.95 -9.99 6.88
N ILE A 88 10.62 -8.69 6.91
CA ILE A 88 10.86 -7.76 5.79
C ILE A 88 12.36 -7.43 5.71
N ALA A 89 13.00 -7.08 6.84
CA ALA A 89 14.43 -6.77 6.90
C ALA A 89 15.30 -7.89 6.30
N ALA A 90 14.97 -9.14 6.61
CA ALA A 90 15.67 -10.30 6.08
C ALA A 90 15.51 -10.52 4.57
N LYS A 91 14.42 -10.03 3.96
CA LYS A 91 14.11 -10.24 2.53
C LYS A 91 14.59 -9.10 1.63
N THR A 92 14.56 -7.86 2.12
CA THR A 92 14.72 -6.67 1.29
C THR A 92 15.87 -5.77 1.75
N GLY A 93 15.94 -5.46 3.05
CA GLY A 93 16.90 -4.53 3.60
C GLY A 93 16.33 -3.60 4.67
N LYS A 94 17.22 -2.77 5.25
CA LYS A 94 16.90 -1.92 6.39
C LYS A 94 15.98 -0.73 6.07
N LEU A 95 15.99 -0.23 4.82
CA LEU A 95 15.17 0.93 4.45
C LEU A 95 13.69 0.56 4.37
N GLU A 96 13.39 -0.58 3.73
CA GLU A 96 12.05 -1.14 3.63
C GLU A 96 11.53 -1.53 5.01
N ALA A 97 12.38 -2.19 5.83
CA ALA A 97 12.01 -2.57 7.18
C ALA A 97 11.74 -1.37 8.09
N ALA A 98 12.46 -0.26 7.91
CA ALA A 98 12.19 0.99 8.64
C ALA A 98 10.91 1.68 8.15
N LYS A 99 10.57 1.58 6.85
CA LYS A 99 9.33 2.14 6.27
C LYS A 99 8.09 1.32 6.59
N PHE A 100 8.23 0.00 6.77
CA PHE A 100 7.12 -0.92 6.96
C PHE A 100 6.21 -0.58 8.17
N PRO A 101 6.71 -0.21 9.37
CA PRO A 101 5.87 0.24 10.48
C PRO A 101 4.96 1.43 10.16
N GLU A 102 5.43 2.38 9.34
CA GLU A 102 4.64 3.53 8.92
C GLU A 102 3.51 3.10 7.97
N ALA A 103 3.82 2.25 6.98
CA ALA A 103 2.83 1.62 6.12
C ALA A 103 1.79 0.80 6.91
N ALA A 104 2.25 0.10 7.96
CA ALA A 104 1.41 -0.66 8.87
C ALA A 104 0.51 0.26 9.70
N LEU A 105 0.96 1.46 10.09
CA LEU A 105 0.10 2.42 10.78
C LEU A 105 -1.04 2.92 9.87
N PHE A 106 -0.76 3.17 8.59
CA PHE A 106 -1.81 3.48 7.60
C PHE A 106 -2.80 2.32 7.46
N ALA A 107 -2.29 1.09 7.35
CA ALA A 107 -3.12 -0.10 7.26
C ALA A 107 -3.99 -0.31 8.51
N ALA A 108 -3.42 -0.17 9.70
CA ALA A 108 -4.15 -0.23 10.96
C ALA A 108 -5.24 0.85 11.03
N ASN A 109 -5.04 1.98 10.33
CA ASN A 109 -6.00 3.05 10.31
C ASN A 109 -7.21 2.82 9.39
N LYS A 110 -7.01 2.10 8.29
CA LYS A 110 -8.01 1.88 7.24
C LYS A 110 -8.72 0.53 7.34
N LEU A 111 -8.01 -0.51 7.79
CA LEU A 111 -8.54 -1.86 7.82
C LEU A 111 -9.50 -2.06 9.00
N PRO A 112 -10.58 -2.84 8.81
CA PRO A 112 -11.69 -2.90 9.76
C PRO A 112 -11.36 -3.67 11.04
N ASP A 113 -10.46 -4.67 10.96
CA ASP A 113 -10.17 -5.55 12.07
C ASP A 113 -8.75 -6.16 12.01
N GLN A 114 -8.40 -6.91 13.05
CA GLN A 114 -7.12 -7.62 13.16
C GLN A 114 -6.90 -8.66 12.05
N ARG A 115 -7.97 -9.29 11.55
CA ARG A 115 -7.88 -10.35 10.54
C ARG A 115 -7.49 -9.74 9.20
N ALA A 116 -8.14 -8.66 8.79
CA ALA A 116 -7.80 -7.90 7.60
C ALA A 116 -6.37 -7.36 7.68
N PHE A 117 -5.96 -6.84 8.85
CA PHE A 117 -4.59 -6.39 9.07
C PHE A 117 -3.55 -7.51 8.90
N ARG A 118 -3.77 -8.68 9.50
CA ARG A 118 -2.88 -9.85 9.33
C ARG A 118 -2.82 -10.31 7.88
N ALA A 119 -3.95 -10.32 7.18
CA ALA A 119 -3.99 -10.64 5.76
C ALA A 119 -3.14 -9.66 4.93
N TRP A 120 -3.23 -8.37 5.24
CA TRP A 120 -2.38 -7.34 4.63
C TRP A 120 -0.89 -7.56 4.93
N VAL A 121 -0.50 -7.80 6.19
CA VAL A 121 0.91 -8.10 6.53
C VAL A 121 1.43 -9.30 5.74
N ASN A 122 0.65 -10.39 5.68
CA ASN A 122 1.01 -11.58 4.91
C ASN A 122 1.15 -11.29 3.40
N LEU A 123 0.30 -10.42 2.85
CA LEU A 123 0.41 -9.97 1.46
C LEU A 123 1.74 -9.23 1.23
N ILE A 124 2.08 -8.28 2.10
CA ILE A 124 3.32 -7.50 1.99
C ILE A 124 4.56 -8.39 2.15
N GLU A 125 4.53 -9.35 3.07
CA GLU A 125 5.65 -10.29 3.23
C GLU A 125 5.86 -11.18 2.00
N ARG A 126 4.78 -11.68 1.40
CA ARG A 126 4.84 -12.44 0.13
C ARG A 126 5.34 -11.56 -1.01
N PHE A 127 4.86 -10.33 -1.10
CA PHE A 127 5.33 -9.37 -2.09
C PHE A 127 6.83 -9.11 -1.96
N ALA A 128 7.32 -8.86 -0.74
CA ALA A 128 8.73 -8.62 -0.46
C ALA A 128 9.64 -9.79 -0.84
N ALA A 129 9.13 -11.03 -0.78
CA ALA A 129 9.85 -12.21 -1.24
C ALA A 129 10.00 -12.27 -2.77
N ILE A 130 9.03 -11.73 -3.52
CA ILE A 130 8.96 -11.80 -4.99
C ILE A 130 9.60 -10.58 -5.64
N ALA A 131 9.32 -9.39 -5.13
CA ALA A 131 9.65 -8.09 -5.73
C ALA A 131 10.36 -7.17 -4.73
N ARG A 132 11.50 -7.65 -4.21
CA ARG A 132 12.27 -6.94 -3.17
C ARG A 132 12.62 -5.50 -3.58
N GLU A 133 13.00 -5.31 -4.84
CA GLU A 133 13.38 -4.02 -5.42
C GLU A 133 12.23 -3.01 -5.49
N SER A 134 10.98 -3.50 -5.48
CA SER A 134 9.78 -2.66 -5.53
C SER A 134 9.13 -2.45 -4.16
N THR A 135 9.65 -3.09 -3.11
CA THR A 135 9.03 -3.09 -1.77
C THR A 135 9.01 -1.70 -1.16
N LEU A 136 10.11 -0.95 -1.23
CA LEU A 136 10.15 0.42 -0.70
C LEU A 136 9.11 1.33 -1.37
N VAL A 137 8.98 1.22 -2.69
CA VAL A 137 8.02 2.01 -3.48
C VAL A 137 6.59 1.63 -3.14
N LEU A 138 6.27 0.33 -3.02
CA LEU A 138 4.95 -0.13 -2.61
C LEU A 138 4.58 0.40 -1.22
N LEU A 139 5.49 0.27 -0.24
CA LEU A 139 5.27 0.74 1.13
C LEU A 139 5.08 2.26 1.19
N SER A 140 5.81 3.01 0.36
CA SER A 140 5.72 4.47 0.31
C SER A 140 4.39 4.96 -0.27
N ASN A 141 3.71 4.14 -1.08
CA ASN A 141 2.40 4.45 -1.65
C ASN A 141 1.22 3.86 -0.84
N MET A 142 1.48 3.22 0.30
CA MET A 142 0.46 2.44 1.02
C MET A 142 -0.74 3.25 1.49
N GLU A 143 -0.52 4.50 1.92
CA GLU A 143 -1.61 5.40 2.33
C GLU A 143 -2.62 5.62 1.21
N ASN A 144 -2.14 5.88 -0.01
CA ASN A 144 -2.98 6.08 -1.18
C ASN A 144 -3.64 4.76 -1.62
N LEU A 145 -2.89 3.67 -1.65
CA LEU A 145 -3.40 2.37 -2.08
C LEU A 145 -4.55 1.88 -1.18
N LEU A 146 -4.41 2.01 0.14
CA LEU A 146 -5.46 1.61 1.10
C LEU A 146 -6.55 2.67 1.30
N ALA A 147 -6.44 3.83 0.66
CA ALA A 147 -7.56 4.78 0.60
C ALA A 147 -8.67 4.25 -0.32
N ASP A 148 -8.29 3.59 -1.42
CA ASP A 148 -9.21 3.20 -2.49
C ASP A 148 -9.38 1.67 -2.64
N LEU A 149 -8.47 0.86 -2.06
CA LEU A 149 -8.49 -0.59 -2.20
C LEU A 149 -8.72 -1.32 -0.87
N SER A 150 -9.56 -2.35 -0.93
CA SER A 150 -9.55 -3.45 0.04
C SER A 150 -8.29 -4.31 -0.09
N VAL A 151 -8.00 -5.14 0.91
CA VAL A 151 -6.83 -6.04 0.89
C VAL A 151 -6.86 -6.99 -0.31
N SER A 152 -8.03 -7.52 -0.68
CA SER A 152 -8.19 -8.39 -1.84
C SER A 152 -7.97 -7.67 -3.17
N GLN A 153 -8.42 -6.42 -3.29
CA GLN A 153 -8.20 -5.60 -4.48
C GLN A 153 -6.72 -5.19 -4.60
N LEU A 154 -6.07 -4.86 -3.48
CA LEU A 154 -4.62 -4.65 -3.44
C LEU A 154 -3.84 -5.89 -3.86
N GLU A 155 -4.25 -7.07 -3.39
CA GLU A 155 -3.64 -8.34 -3.79
C GLU A 155 -3.77 -8.58 -5.29
N ALA A 156 -4.97 -8.37 -5.86
CA ALA A 156 -5.20 -8.50 -7.30
C ALA A 156 -4.35 -7.51 -8.11
N TRP A 157 -4.28 -6.25 -7.70
CA TRP A 157 -3.44 -5.23 -8.33
C TRP A 157 -1.94 -5.57 -8.26
N ILE A 158 -1.46 -6.05 -7.11
CA ILE A 158 -0.08 -6.51 -6.94
C ILE A 158 0.23 -7.67 -7.89
N PHE A 159 -0.66 -8.67 -7.98
CA PHE A 159 -0.44 -9.81 -8.87
C PHE A 159 -0.53 -9.43 -10.35
N ALA A 160 -1.38 -8.46 -10.71
CA ALA A 160 -1.38 -7.89 -12.05
C ALA A 160 -0.02 -7.26 -12.39
N GLY A 161 0.53 -6.44 -11.49
CA GLY A 161 1.86 -5.87 -11.65
C GLY A 161 2.94 -6.92 -11.85
N ILE A 162 3.02 -7.92 -10.95
CA ILE A 162 4.01 -9.01 -11.04
C ILE A 162 3.91 -9.75 -12.38
N ARG A 163 2.69 -10.07 -12.83
CA ARG A 163 2.44 -10.80 -14.08
C ARG A 163 2.81 -9.97 -15.31
N LEU A 164 2.40 -8.70 -15.34
CA LEU A 164 2.63 -7.81 -16.49
C LEU A 164 4.11 -7.48 -16.70
N SER A 165 4.89 -7.44 -15.62
CA SER A 165 6.33 -7.21 -15.72
C SER A 165 7.10 -8.40 -16.31
N GLY A 166 6.48 -9.56 -16.54
CA GLY A 166 7.12 -10.68 -17.23
C GLY A 166 8.37 -11.24 -16.53
N GLY A 167 8.50 -11.03 -15.21
CA GLY A 167 9.70 -11.40 -14.45
C GLY A 167 10.80 -10.33 -14.40
N ASP A 168 10.70 -9.25 -15.19
CA ASP A 168 11.66 -8.15 -15.22
C ASP A 168 11.53 -7.25 -13.97
N GLN A 169 12.66 -6.99 -13.30
CA GLN A 169 12.75 -6.18 -12.08
C GLN A 169 12.49 -4.69 -12.36
N ALA A 170 13.02 -4.16 -13.46
CA ALA A 170 12.84 -2.77 -13.85
C ALA A 170 11.37 -2.51 -14.24
N GLU A 171 10.74 -3.44 -14.95
CA GLU A 171 9.31 -3.31 -15.27
C GLU A 171 8.40 -3.44 -14.04
N ARG A 172 8.78 -4.25 -13.02
CA ARG A 172 8.06 -4.24 -11.73
C ARG A 172 8.19 -2.89 -11.05
N LEU A 173 9.41 -2.36 -10.98
CA LEU A 173 9.64 -1.07 -10.36
C LEU A 173 8.82 0.02 -11.04
N ARG A 174 8.81 0.07 -12.38
CA ARG A 174 7.99 1.01 -13.18
C ARG A 174 6.49 0.85 -12.93
N PHE A 175 6.01 -0.38 -12.74
CA PHE A 175 4.60 -0.62 -12.41
C PHE A 175 4.25 -0.07 -11.03
N PHE A 176 5.03 -0.43 -10.00
CA PHE A 176 4.75 -0.04 -8.62
C PHE A 176 5.09 1.44 -8.33
N SER A 177 5.93 2.08 -9.15
CA SER A 177 6.21 3.52 -9.12
C SER A 177 5.19 4.37 -9.88
N PHE A 178 4.16 3.76 -10.48
CA PHE A 178 3.17 4.42 -11.35
C PHE A 178 3.75 5.09 -12.61
N GLU A 179 4.96 4.72 -13.02
CA GLU A 179 5.54 5.12 -14.31
C GLU A 179 4.90 4.34 -15.48
N ASN A 180 4.42 3.13 -15.23
CA ASN A 180 3.65 2.36 -16.18
C ASN A 180 2.16 2.79 -16.16
N PRO A 181 1.59 3.25 -17.28
CA PRO A 181 0.19 3.65 -17.38
C PRO A 181 -0.82 2.54 -17.04
N GLU A 182 -0.45 1.28 -17.26
CA GLU A 182 -1.28 0.12 -16.89
C GLU A 182 -1.45 0.01 -15.37
N SER A 183 -0.50 0.51 -14.58
CA SER A 183 -0.58 0.56 -13.12
C SER A 183 -1.84 1.28 -12.64
N SER A 184 -2.08 2.50 -13.16
CA SER A 184 -3.26 3.30 -12.84
C SER A 184 -4.55 2.69 -13.41
N ARG A 185 -4.50 2.06 -14.59
CA ARG A 185 -5.67 1.42 -15.19
C ARG A 185 -6.14 0.22 -14.38
N TRP A 186 -5.21 -0.65 -13.98
CA TRP A 186 -5.51 -1.78 -13.10
C TRP A 186 -5.99 -1.30 -11.73
N LEU A 187 -5.41 -0.22 -11.20
CA LEU A 187 -5.85 0.33 -9.92
C LEU A 187 -7.31 0.78 -9.98
N LEU A 188 -7.70 1.48 -11.05
CA LEU A 188 -9.09 1.93 -11.25
C LEU A 188 -10.06 0.77 -11.48
N PHE A 189 -9.60 -0.28 -12.17
CA PHE A 189 -10.38 -1.49 -12.37
C PHE A 189 -10.64 -2.21 -11.04
N GLU A 190 -9.60 -2.41 -10.23
CA GLU A 190 -9.69 -3.11 -8.95
C GLU A 190 -10.42 -2.32 -7.88
N SER A 191 -10.33 -0.99 -7.86
CA SER A 191 -11.05 -0.15 -6.87
C SER A 191 -12.57 -0.14 -7.07
N GLU A 192 -13.11 -0.89 -8.04
CA GLU A 192 -14.50 -0.84 -8.48
C GLU A 192 -14.96 0.59 -8.83
N SER A 193 -14.01 1.49 -9.06
CA SER A 193 -14.29 2.87 -9.43
C SER A 193 -14.89 2.90 -10.83
N VAL A 194 -15.86 3.79 -11.03
CA VAL A 194 -16.49 3.95 -12.34
C VAL A 194 -15.49 4.63 -13.28
N GLY A 195 -14.80 3.83 -14.09
CA GLY A 195 -13.89 4.28 -15.12
C GLY A 195 -14.54 4.35 -16.51
N PHE A 196 -13.86 5.02 -17.45
CA PHE A 196 -14.30 5.09 -18.83
C PHE A 196 -14.46 3.69 -19.46
N ALA A 197 -13.56 2.75 -19.15
CA ALA A 197 -13.60 1.40 -19.69
C ALA A 197 -14.92 0.67 -19.36
N SER A 198 -15.42 0.78 -18.12
CA SER A 198 -16.69 0.17 -17.71
C SER A 198 -17.90 0.93 -18.27
N MET A 199 -17.79 2.24 -18.47
CA MET A 199 -18.87 3.09 -19.00
C MET A 199 -18.97 3.10 -20.53
N ALA A 200 -17.91 2.74 -21.26
CA ALA A 200 -17.80 3.03 -22.69
C ALA A 200 -18.93 2.43 -23.55
N LEU A 201 -19.38 1.21 -23.24
CA LEU A 201 -20.51 0.59 -23.95
C LEU A 201 -21.82 1.36 -23.69
N GLN A 202 -22.10 1.67 -22.43
CA GLN A 202 -23.29 2.43 -22.05
C GLN A 202 -23.32 3.81 -22.69
N LEU A 203 -22.18 4.51 -22.73
CA LEU A 203 -22.06 5.84 -23.32
C LEU A 203 -22.27 5.82 -24.84
N ARG A 204 -21.76 4.80 -25.54
CA ARG A 204 -22.02 4.59 -26.97
C ARG A 204 -23.51 4.35 -27.24
N SER A 205 -24.17 3.55 -26.42
CA SER A 205 -25.61 3.32 -26.55
C SER A 205 -26.40 4.59 -26.26
N LEU A 206 -26.01 5.37 -25.24
CA LEU A 206 -26.68 6.61 -24.86
C LEU A 206 -26.65 7.67 -25.97
N ILE A 207 -25.46 7.95 -26.53
CA ILE A 207 -25.33 8.98 -27.58
C ILE A 207 -26.07 8.57 -28.85
N ARG A 208 -26.08 7.27 -29.17
CA ARG A 208 -26.84 6.72 -30.29
C ARG A 208 -28.34 6.80 -30.07
N ALA A 209 -28.82 6.55 -28.85
CA ALA A 209 -30.24 6.62 -28.53
C ALA A 209 -30.78 8.06 -28.57
N LEU A 210 -29.98 9.04 -28.11
CA LEU A 210 -30.42 10.44 -28.01
C LEU A 210 -30.27 11.23 -29.32
N TRP A 211 -29.20 10.99 -30.09
CA TRP A 211 -28.88 11.79 -31.29
C TRP A 211 -28.68 10.97 -32.56
N ASN A 212 -28.80 9.64 -32.51
CA ASN A 212 -28.56 8.73 -33.65
C ASN A 212 -27.17 8.90 -34.31
N ILE A 213 -26.17 9.31 -33.52
CA ILE A 213 -24.76 9.41 -33.94
C ILE A 213 -23.90 8.37 -33.23
N SER A 214 -22.75 8.05 -33.81
CA SER A 214 -21.80 7.08 -33.24
C SER A 214 -20.34 7.54 -33.39
N PRO A 215 -19.96 8.68 -32.81
CA PRO A 215 -18.58 9.12 -32.83
C PRO A 215 -17.70 8.15 -32.01
N PRO A 216 -16.44 7.91 -32.42
CA PRO A 216 -15.50 7.14 -31.62
C PRO A 216 -15.23 7.84 -30.27
N LEU A 217 -15.39 7.07 -29.18
CA LEU A 217 -15.01 7.49 -27.82
C LEU A 217 -13.60 6.99 -27.53
N ARG A 218 -12.69 7.89 -27.12
CA ARG A 218 -11.29 7.56 -26.80
C ARG A 218 -10.83 8.19 -25.50
N GLU A 219 -9.85 7.57 -24.86
CA GLU A 219 -9.12 8.22 -23.76
C GLU A 219 -8.10 9.24 -24.30
N PRO A 220 -7.84 10.33 -23.58
CA PRO A 220 -6.69 11.21 -23.83
C PRO A 220 -5.37 10.42 -23.78
N THR A 221 -4.47 10.70 -24.72
CA THR A 221 -3.13 10.09 -24.70
C THR A 221 -2.28 10.66 -23.56
N LEU A 222 -1.27 9.91 -23.12
CA LEU A 222 -0.37 10.33 -22.04
C LEU A 222 0.47 11.56 -22.39
N SER A 223 0.77 11.76 -23.68
CA SER A 223 1.43 12.96 -24.21
C SER A 223 0.55 14.21 -24.17
N THR A 224 -0.73 14.08 -23.84
CA THR A 224 -1.66 15.20 -23.73
C THR A 224 -1.44 15.94 -22.41
N ASN A 225 -1.52 17.28 -22.44
CA ASN A 225 -1.43 18.13 -21.25
C ASN A 225 -2.36 17.63 -20.14
N GLU A 226 -1.87 17.59 -18.90
CA GLU A 226 -2.58 17.08 -17.72
C GLU A 226 -3.96 17.73 -17.52
N LYS A 227 -4.09 19.04 -17.76
CA LYS A 227 -5.38 19.75 -17.64
C LYS A 227 -6.41 19.24 -18.64
N VAL A 228 -5.96 18.88 -19.85
CA VAL A 228 -6.81 18.34 -20.92
C VAL A 228 -7.13 16.87 -20.64
N ARG A 229 -6.20 16.10 -20.06
CA ARG A 229 -6.42 14.71 -19.65
C ARG A 229 -7.50 14.54 -18.59
N ARG A 230 -7.79 15.58 -17.80
CA ARG A 230 -8.80 15.56 -16.73
C ARG A 230 -10.20 15.99 -17.18
N ARG A 231 -10.39 16.37 -18.45
CA ARG A 231 -11.66 16.92 -18.96
C ARG A 231 -12.15 16.14 -20.17
N ALA A 232 -13.47 15.99 -20.27
CA ALA A 232 -14.09 15.52 -21.50
C ALA A 232 -14.05 16.65 -22.56
N GLY A 233 -13.90 16.28 -23.82
CA GLY A 233 -13.89 17.22 -24.93
C GLY A 233 -14.11 16.52 -26.26
N PHE A 234 -14.36 17.28 -27.31
CA PHE A 234 -14.59 16.75 -28.65
C PHE A 234 -13.86 17.59 -29.70
N GLY A 235 -13.51 16.95 -30.80
CA GLY A 235 -12.83 17.58 -31.93
C GLY A 235 -12.27 16.55 -32.90
N GLN A 236 -12.12 16.93 -34.17
CA GLN A 236 -11.63 16.04 -35.24
C GLN A 236 -12.47 14.75 -35.36
N GLY A 237 -13.79 14.84 -35.14
CA GLY A 237 -14.71 13.70 -35.21
C GLY A 237 -14.58 12.66 -34.08
N VAL A 238 -13.81 12.95 -33.03
CA VAL A 238 -13.61 12.06 -31.87
C VAL A 238 -14.07 12.74 -30.59
N ILE A 239 -14.72 11.98 -29.71
CA ILE A 239 -14.98 12.41 -28.33
C ILE A 239 -13.90 11.82 -27.43
N ARG A 240 -13.21 12.69 -26.69
CA ARG A 240 -12.20 12.30 -25.70
C ARG A 240 -12.80 12.36 -24.31
N ILE A 241 -12.69 11.27 -23.56
CA ILE A 241 -13.24 11.14 -22.21
C ILE A 241 -12.14 10.67 -21.26
N PRO A 242 -11.94 11.30 -20.09
CA PRO A 242 -10.91 10.89 -19.15
C PRO A 242 -11.18 9.48 -18.59
N THR A 243 -10.10 8.77 -18.23
CA THR A 243 -10.17 7.42 -17.65
C THR A 243 -10.98 7.38 -16.36
N SER A 244 -10.90 8.43 -15.53
CA SER A 244 -11.79 8.71 -14.41
C SER A 244 -11.96 10.23 -14.27
N PHE A 245 -13.06 10.68 -13.66
CA PHE A 245 -13.22 12.08 -13.29
C PHE A 245 -12.71 12.30 -11.86
N PRO A 246 -11.62 13.06 -11.66
CA PRO A 246 -11.05 13.25 -10.32
C PRO A 246 -12.09 13.84 -9.36
N GLY A 247 -12.20 13.26 -8.17
CA GLY A 247 -13.14 13.71 -7.12
C GLY A 247 -14.56 13.16 -7.24
N PHE A 248 -14.86 12.31 -8.21
CA PHE A 248 -16.17 11.65 -8.36
C PHE A 248 -16.01 10.14 -8.33
N GLN A 249 -16.89 9.46 -7.59
CA GLN A 249 -16.90 8.00 -7.43
C GLN A 249 -18.33 7.45 -7.50
N GLY A 250 -18.45 6.14 -7.73
CA GLY A 250 -19.74 5.42 -7.75
C GLY A 250 -20.77 6.07 -8.68
N GLU A 251 -22.01 6.20 -8.20
CA GLU A 251 -23.13 6.76 -8.98
C GLU A 251 -22.86 8.20 -9.45
N HIS A 252 -22.17 9.02 -8.66
CA HIS A 252 -21.81 10.38 -9.07
C HIS A 252 -20.89 10.39 -10.29
N ALA A 253 -19.91 9.49 -10.33
CA ALA A 253 -19.05 9.32 -11.51
C ALA A 253 -19.86 8.83 -12.71
N THR A 254 -20.74 7.84 -12.54
CA THR A 254 -21.66 7.36 -13.59
C THR A 254 -22.50 8.50 -14.17
N ASN A 255 -23.10 9.32 -13.30
CA ASN A 255 -23.92 10.46 -13.69
C ASN A 255 -23.10 11.52 -14.42
N LEU A 256 -21.86 11.77 -13.99
CA LEU A 256 -20.97 12.71 -14.65
C LEU A 256 -20.58 12.23 -16.05
N TYR A 257 -20.25 10.95 -16.23
CA TYR A 257 -20.01 10.36 -17.54
C TYR A 257 -21.22 10.53 -18.49
N ARG A 258 -22.43 10.25 -18.00
CA ARG A 258 -23.67 10.42 -18.76
C ARG A 258 -23.91 11.89 -19.10
N ALA A 259 -23.76 12.79 -18.14
CA ALA A 259 -23.96 14.23 -18.32
C ALA A 259 -22.96 14.81 -19.33
N CYS A 260 -21.68 14.44 -19.25
CA CYS A 260 -20.66 14.89 -20.19
C CYS A 260 -20.96 14.42 -21.62
N ILE A 261 -21.30 13.15 -21.80
CA ILE A 261 -21.66 12.65 -23.13
C ILE A 261 -22.93 13.29 -23.65
N ALA A 262 -23.93 13.49 -22.80
CA ALA A 262 -25.16 14.13 -23.21
C ALA A 262 -24.93 15.60 -23.63
N HIS A 263 -24.11 16.32 -22.87
CA HIS A 263 -23.73 17.69 -23.19
C HIS A 263 -22.97 17.77 -24.51
N ILE A 264 -21.96 16.91 -24.72
CA ILE A 264 -21.18 16.89 -25.96
C ILE A 264 -22.07 16.51 -27.15
N GLY A 265 -22.92 15.49 -26.99
CA GLY A 265 -23.85 15.05 -28.03
C GLY A 265 -24.79 16.16 -28.49
N ALA A 266 -25.21 17.06 -27.60
CA ALA A 266 -26.04 18.20 -27.95
C ALA A 266 -25.33 19.27 -28.82
N HIS A 267 -23.99 19.26 -28.88
CA HIS A 267 -23.21 20.15 -29.75
C HIS A 267 -22.86 19.53 -31.12
N LEU A 268 -23.01 18.21 -31.28
CA LEU A 268 -22.66 17.48 -32.50
C LEU A 268 -23.85 17.41 -33.46
#